data_AF-A0AAD8IMR9-F1
#
_entry.id   AF-A0AAD8IMR9-F1
#
_cell.length_a   1.000
_cell.length_b   1.000
_cell.length_c   1.000
_cell.angle_alpha   90.00
_cell.angle_beta   90.00
_cell.angle_gamma   90.00
#
_symmetry.space_group_name_H-M   'P 1'
#
loop_
_entity.id
_entity.type
_entity.pdbx_description
1 polymer ?
#
loop_
_entity_poly.entity_id
_entity_poly.type
_entity_poly.pdbx_seq_one_letter_code
_entity_poly.pdbx_strand_id
1 'polypeptide(L)'
;MLRSKVMLGGGEVSNAYIPKYRNHAGQLVKMKKNSARFTTALGIKVLEFNLESDKAQYIRLGNDMKKNSIYSLRAAIYQTDEGDPEYKELKEIMIAELENAERRLLIDYLRTVPDIEEVK
;
A
#
# COMPACT_ATOMS: atom_id res chain seq x y z
N MET A 1 46.01 -18.46 -2.83
CA MET A 1 45.23 -17.29 -3.28
C MET A 1 44.30 -17.72 -4.39
N LEU A 2 42.98 -17.71 -4.18
CA LEU A 2 41.99 -17.81 -5.25
C LEU A 2 41.13 -16.55 -5.20
N ARG A 3 41.26 -15.70 -6.21
CA ARG A 3 40.38 -14.53 -6.42
C ARG A 3 39.11 -15.03 -7.07
N SER A 4 38.03 -15.17 -6.29
CA SER A 4 36.69 -15.37 -6.83
C SER A 4 36.24 -14.10 -7.54
N LYS A 5 36.22 -14.18 -8.88
CA LYS A 5 35.70 -13.16 -9.79
C LYS A 5 34.19 -13.10 -9.61
N VAL A 6 33.67 -12.05 -8.98
CA VAL A 6 32.23 -11.77 -8.96
C VAL A 6 31.85 -11.33 -10.37
N MET A 7 31.25 -12.25 -11.13
CA MET A 7 30.58 -11.94 -12.39
C MET A 7 29.31 -11.17 -12.06
N LEU A 8 29.33 -9.85 -12.22
CA LEU A 8 28.11 -9.04 -12.31
C LEU A 8 27.47 -9.36 -13.67
N GLY A 9 26.68 -10.43 -13.70
CA GLY A 9 25.86 -10.77 -14.84
C GLY A 9 24.82 -9.68 -15.06
N GLY A 10 24.89 -9.03 -16.21
CA GLY A 10 23.75 -8.29 -16.75
C GLY A 10 22.64 -9.28 -17.10
N GLY A 11 21.39 -8.91 -16.79
CA GLY A 11 20.23 -9.74 -17.13
C GLY A 11 18.91 -9.12 -16.69
N GLU A 12 18.10 -8.79 -17.70
CA GLU A 12 16.64 -8.68 -17.71
C GLU A 12 15.99 -7.42 -17.11
N VAL A 13 15.12 -6.83 -17.93
CA VAL A 13 14.23 -5.72 -17.60
C VAL A 13 13.57 -5.99 -16.25
N SER A 14 13.79 -5.08 -15.30
CA SER A 14 13.38 -5.21 -13.90
C SER A 14 11.96 -5.75 -13.78
N ASN A 15 11.81 -6.96 -13.27
CA ASN A 15 10.51 -7.42 -12.79
C ASN A 15 10.04 -6.41 -11.75
N ALA A 16 9.01 -5.62 -12.08
CA ALA A 16 8.47 -4.60 -11.20
C ALA A 16 8.16 -5.23 -9.83
N TYR A 17 8.52 -4.54 -8.76
CA TYR A 17 8.31 -5.04 -7.41
C TYR A 17 6.81 -5.35 -7.18
N ILE A 18 6.52 -6.58 -6.74
CA ILE A 18 5.16 -7.03 -6.39
C ILE A 18 5.06 -7.12 -4.87
N PRO A 19 4.25 -6.27 -4.21
CA PRO A 19 4.03 -6.33 -2.77
C PRO A 19 3.47 -7.69 -2.32
N LYS A 20 3.71 -8.05 -1.06
CA LYS A 20 3.28 -9.34 -0.49
C LYS A 20 2.55 -9.13 0.84
N TYR A 21 1.66 -10.06 1.21
CA TYR A 21 0.97 -10.10 2.49
C TYR A 21 0.84 -11.55 2.98
N ARG A 22 0.44 -11.76 4.24
CA ARG A 22 0.18 -13.09 4.77
C ARG A 22 -1.26 -13.54 4.47
N ASN A 23 -1.42 -14.72 3.87
CA ASN A 23 -2.72 -15.35 3.67
C ASN A 23 -3.23 -16.02 4.96
N HIS A 24 -4.41 -16.66 4.88
CA HIS A 24 -5.01 -17.43 5.99
C HIS A 24 -4.12 -18.55 6.55
N ALA A 25 -3.23 -19.14 5.73
CA ALA A 25 -2.27 -20.15 6.16
C ALA A 25 -0.98 -19.55 6.77
N GLY A 26 -0.92 -18.22 6.94
CA GLY A 26 0.26 -17.50 7.43
C GLY A 26 1.39 -17.38 6.39
N GLN A 27 1.16 -17.81 5.15
CA GLN A 27 2.14 -17.81 4.07
C GLN A 27 2.22 -16.44 3.38
N LEU A 28 3.42 -16.03 2.98
CA LEU A 28 3.61 -14.82 2.19
C LEU A 28 3.17 -15.05 0.74
N VAL A 29 2.07 -14.42 0.36
CA VAL A 29 1.51 -14.44 -1.00
C VAL A 29 1.69 -13.09 -1.67
N LYS A 30 1.77 -13.09 -2.99
CA LYS A 30 1.86 -11.86 -3.80
C LYS A 30 0.49 -11.16 -3.83
N MET A 31 0.48 -9.83 -3.75
CA MET A 31 -0.73 -9.06 -3.99
C MET A 31 -1.15 -9.19 -5.45
N LYS A 32 -2.45 -9.37 -5.67
CA LYS A 32 -3.05 -9.42 -7.00
C LYS A 32 -3.57 -8.04 -7.37
N LYS A 33 -3.15 -7.47 -8.50
CA LYS A 33 -3.73 -6.22 -9.02
C LYS A 33 -5.22 -6.41 -9.33
N ASN A 34 -5.98 -5.32 -9.29
CA ASN A 34 -7.40 -5.28 -9.67
C ASN A 34 -8.23 -6.35 -8.95
N SER A 35 -7.93 -6.56 -7.68
CA SER A 35 -8.62 -7.53 -6.81
C SER A 35 -9.37 -6.88 -5.66
N ALA A 36 -9.21 -5.58 -5.47
CA ALA A 36 -10.03 -4.83 -4.53
C ALA A 36 -11.46 -4.76 -5.06
N ARG A 37 -12.43 -4.81 -4.16
CA ARG A 37 -13.85 -4.76 -4.52
C ARG A 37 -14.64 -3.88 -3.57
N PHE A 38 -15.59 -3.13 -4.09
CA PHE A 38 -16.58 -2.47 -3.27
C PHE A 38 -17.47 -3.49 -2.57
N THR A 39 -17.72 -3.29 -1.29
CA THR A 39 -18.70 -4.06 -0.51
C THR A 39 -19.37 -3.14 0.51
N THR A 40 -20.40 -3.66 1.16
CA THR A 40 -21.09 -2.97 2.24
C THR A 40 -20.88 -3.74 3.53
N ALA A 41 -20.25 -3.09 4.51
CA ALA A 41 -20.06 -3.64 5.84
C ALA A 41 -20.77 -2.72 6.84
N LEU A 42 -21.70 -3.29 7.62
CA LEU A 42 -22.46 -2.55 8.65
C LEU A 42 -23.16 -1.28 8.11
N GLY A 43 -23.71 -1.35 6.89
CA GLY A 43 -24.38 -0.22 6.22
C GLY A 43 -23.44 0.85 5.65
N ILE A 44 -22.12 0.66 5.73
CA ILE A 44 -21.12 1.57 5.21
C ILE A 44 -20.48 0.96 3.96
N LYS A 45 -20.36 1.76 2.89
CA LYS A 45 -19.61 1.37 1.69
C LYS A 45 -18.12 1.33 2.04
N VAL A 46 -17.49 0.19 1.79
CA VAL A 46 -16.06 -0.04 2.06
C VAL A 46 -15.39 -0.63 0.83
N LEU A 47 -14.08 -0.44 0.71
CA LEU A 47 -13.27 -1.11 -0.29
C LEU A 47 -12.53 -2.27 0.37
N GLU A 48 -12.88 -3.50 0.01
CA GLU A 48 -12.24 -4.72 0.50
C GLU A 48 -11.01 -5.05 -0.35
N PHE A 49 -9.91 -5.47 0.28
CA PHE A 49 -8.65 -5.81 -0.36
C PHE A 49 -7.96 -6.98 0.37
N ASN A 50 -6.86 -7.52 -0.17
CA ASN A 50 -6.19 -8.73 0.35
C ASN A 50 -7.16 -9.89 0.61
N LEU A 51 -7.98 -10.24 -0.38
CA LEU A 51 -9.10 -11.19 -0.23
C LEU A 51 -8.69 -12.59 0.25
N GLU A 52 -7.41 -12.98 0.12
CA GLU A 52 -6.92 -14.31 0.58
C GLU A 52 -6.41 -14.29 2.04
N SER A 53 -6.47 -13.13 2.70
CA SER A 53 -6.05 -12.98 4.10
C SER A 53 -7.09 -13.55 5.07
N ASP A 54 -6.62 -13.98 6.25
CA ASP A 54 -7.45 -14.54 7.33
C ASP A 54 -8.57 -13.59 7.79
N LYS A 55 -8.33 -12.28 7.67
CA LYS A 55 -9.27 -11.23 8.03
C LYS A 55 -9.42 -10.28 6.87
N ALA A 56 -10.64 -10.19 6.33
CA ALA A 56 -11.01 -9.21 5.32
C ALA A 56 -10.45 -7.83 5.70
N GLN A 57 -9.55 -7.32 4.85
CA GLN A 57 -8.99 -5.99 5.02
C GLN A 57 -9.89 -5.00 4.28
N TYR A 58 -10.24 -3.90 4.92
CA TYR A 58 -11.15 -2.92 4.35
C TYR A 58 -10.62 -1.49 4.54
N ILE A 59 -10.80 -0.66 3.52
CA ILE A 59 -10.71 0.79 3.62
C ILE A 59 -12.11 1.33 3.84
N ARG A 60 -12.29 2.06 4.95
CA ARG A 60 -13.49 2.88 5.15
C ARG A 60 -13.41 4.10 4.24
N LEU A 61 -14.48 4.33 3.47
CA LEU A 61 -14.55 5.41 2.48
C LEU A 61 -15.00 6.73 3.12
N GLY A 62 -14.82 7.83 2.39
CA GLY A 62 -15.19 9.17 2.84
C GLY A 62 -14.32 9.69 3.99
N ASN A 63 -14.92 10.37 4.96
CA ASN A 63 -14.21 11.05 6.06
C ASN A 63 -13.36 10.14 6.96
N ASP A 64 -13.63 8.83 6.93
CA ASP A 64 -12.88 7.83 7.70
C ASP A 64 -11.62 7.35 7.00
N MET A 65 -11.38 7.75 5.75
CA MET A 65 -10.22 7.30 4.97
C MET A 65 -8.88 7.67 5.63
N LYS A 66 -8.81 8.86 6.23
CA LYS A 66 -7.67 9.37 7.02
C LYS A 66 -7.29 8.53 8.24
N LYS A 67 -8.14 7.61 8.68
CA LYS A 67 -7.90 6.74 9.83
C LYS A 67 -7.24 5.41 9.45
N ASN A 68 -7.14 5.11 8.15
CA ASN A 68 -6.51 3.88 7.68
C ASN A 68 -4.98 3.98 7.82
N SER A 69 -4.34 2.84 8.06
CA SER A 69 -2.89 2.78 8.13
C SER A 69 -2.25 3.01 6.75
N ILE A 70 -1.04 3.55 6.73
CA ILE A 70 -0.22 3.71 5.51
C ILE A 70 -0.10 2.37 4.75
N TYR A 71 0.12 1.26 5.47
CA TYR A 71 0.18 -0.07 4.88
C TYR A 71 -1.13 -0.47 4.19
N SER A 72 -2.27 -0.24 4.86
CA SER A 72 -3.60 -0.53 4.32
C SER A 72 -3.87 0.29 3.05
N LEU A 73 -3.56 1.59 3.07
CA LEU A 73 -3.72 2.48 1.91
C LEU A 73 -2.87 2.00 0.73
N ARG A 74 -1.58 1.72 0.94
CA ARG A 74 -0.68 1.20 -0.12
C ARG A 74 -1.19 -0.11 -0.72
N ALA A 75 -1.64 -1.05 0.11
CA ALA A 75 -2.19 -2.31 -0.34
C ALA A 75 -3.47 -2.12 -1.17
N ALA A 76 -4.41 -1.32 -0.66
CA ALA A 76 -5.65 -1.01 -1.35
C ALA A 76 -5.40 -0.32 -2.70
N ILE A 77 -4.54 0.69 -2.75
CA ILE A 77 -4.15 1.40 -3.99
C ILE A 77 -3.58 0.42 -5.02
N TYR A 78 -2.68 -0.49 -4.60
CA TYR A 78 -2.09 -1.48 -5.51
C TYR A 78 -3.13 -2.43 -6.12
N GLN A 79 -4.15 -2.80 -5.34
CA GLN A 79 -5.17 -3.76 -5.74
C GLN A 79 -6.41 -3.12 -6.38
N THR A 80 -6.49 -1.80 -6.41
CA THR A 80 -7.62 -1.03 -6.99
C THR A 80 -7.43 -0.86 -8.50
N ASP A 81 -8.46 -1.24 -9.24
CA ASP A 81 -8.52 -1.11 -10.69
C ASP A 81 -8.69 0.36 -11.11
N GLU A 82 -8.24 0.69 -12.32
CA GLU A 82 -8.40 2.02 -12.92
C GLU A 82 -9.30 1.99 -14.16
N GLY A 83 -9.76 0.80 -14.58
CA GLY A 83 -10.66 0.63 -15.72
C GLY A 83 -12.08 1.16 -15.47
N ASP A 84 -12.49 1.22 -14.20
CA ASP A 84 -13.79 1.74 -13.77
C ASP A 84 -13.63 3.16 -13.17
N PRO A 85 -14.42 4.15 -13.62
CA PRO A 85 -14.32 5.53 -13.14
C PRO A 85 -14.46 5.70 -11.63
N GLU A 86 -15.31 4.91 -10.97
CA GLU A 86 -15.52 4.99 -9.52
C GLU A 86 -14.28 4.49 -8.76
N TYR A 87 -13.68 3.39 -9.22
CA TYR A 87 -12.44 2.90 -8.61
C TYR A 87 -11.27 3.84 -8.86
N LYS A 88 -11.21 4.46 -10.05
CA LYS A 88 -10.19 5.46 -10.39
C LYS A 88 -10.26 6.67 -9.47
N GLU A 89 -11.44 7.28 -9.32
CA GLU A 89 -11.64 8.42 -8.42
C GLU A 89 -11.27 8.04 -6.98
N LEU A 90 -11.73 6.88 -6.51
CA LEU A 90 -11.38 6.41 -5.17
C LEU A 90 -9.86 6.24 -4.98
N LYS A 91 -9.17 5.70 -6.00
CA LYS A 91 -7.72 5.49 -5.96
C LYS A 91 -6.97 6.81 -5.82
N GLU A 92 -7.39 7.84 -6.54
CA GLU A 92 -6.83 9.19 -6.42
C GLU A 92 -7.01 9.76 -5.00
N ILE A 93 -8.19 9.59 -4.41
CA ILE A 93 -8.45 10.02 -3.02
C ILE A 93 -7.56 9.24 -2.04
N MET A 94 -7.42 7.92 -2.20
CA MET A 94 -6.55 7.11 -1.35
C MET A 94 -5.08 7.50 -1.47
N ILE A 95 -4.61 7.89 -2.65
CA ILE A 95 -3.24 8.38 -2.86
C ILE A 95 -3.02 9.69 -2.11
N ALA A 96 -3.95 10.64 -2.21
CA ALA A 96 -3.85 11.91 -1.47
C ALA A 96 -3.82 11.69 0.05
N GLU A 97 -4.65 10.79 0.57
CA GLU A 97 -4.64 10.42 1.99
C GLU A 97 -3.34 9.72 2.40
N LEU A 98 -2.77 8.87 1.54
CA LEU A 98 -1.48 8.23 1.76
C LEU A 98 -0.36 9.27 1.86
N GLU A 99 -0.28 10.21 0.93
CA GLU A 99 0.72 11.29 0.93
C GLU A 99 0.61 12.14 2.20
N ASN A 100 -0.61 12.46 2.63
CA ASN A 100 -0.85 13.19 3.86
C ASN A 100 -0.40 12.41 5.10
N ALA A 101 -0.67 11.10 5.16
CA ALA A 101 -0.25 10.25 6.25
C ALA A 101 1.28 10.11 6.32
N GLU A 102 1.95 9.95 5.17
CA GLU A 102 3.40 9.87 5.07
C GLU A 102 4.08 11.19 5.44
N ARG A 103 3.54 12.32 5.00
CA ARG A 103 4.02 13.65 5.40
C ARG A 103 3.93 13.86 6.91
N ARG A 104 2.82 13.48 7.55
CA ARG A 104 2.66 13.57 9.01
C ARG A 104 3.68 12.70 9.73
N LEU A 105 3.88 11.46 9.28
CA LEU A 105 4.88 10.57 9.84
C LEU A 105 6.28 11.18 9.78
N LEU A 106 6.63 11.82 8.66
CA LEU A 106 7.91 12.50 8.50
C LEU A 106 8.03 13.68 9.47
N ILE A 107 7.02 14.55 9.55
CA ILE A 107 7.01 15.70 10.48
C ILE A 107 7.17 15.23 11.93
N ASP A 108 6.42 14.19 12.33
CA ASP A 108 6.48 13.64 13.68
C ASP A 108 7.85 13.03 13.97
N TYR A 109 8.45 12.32 13.01
CA TYR A 109 9.81 11.82 13.12
C TYR A 109 10.82 12.97 13.30
N LEU A 110 10.76 14.00 12.45
CA LEU A 110 11.67 15.14 12.53
C LEU A 110 11.60 15.86 13.88
N ARG A 111 10.41 15.99 14.47
CA ARG A 111 10.24 16.57 15.82
C ARG A 111 10.93 15.77 16.93
N THR A 112 11.13 14.47 16.72
CA THR A 112 11.82 13.61 17.70
C THR A 112 13.33 13.59 17.52
N VAL A 113 13.86 14.16 16.43
CA VAL A 113 15.30 14.20 16.15
C VAL A 113 15.81 15.62 16.39
N PRO A 114 16.60 15.87 17.46
CA PRO A 114 17.01 17.21 17.85
C PRO A 114 17.93 17.92 16.85
N ASP A 115 18.57 17.18 15.93
CA ASP A 115 19.61 17.71 15.02
C ASP A 115 19.14 17.85 13.56
N ILE A 116 17.84 17.71 13.27
CA ILE A 116 17.30 17.87 11.91
C ILE A 116 16.31 19.03 11.88
N GLU A 117 16.68 20.12 11.20
CA GLU A 117 15.80 21.27 10.97
C GLU A 117 15.03 21.14 9.64
N GLU A 118 13.77 21.56 9.66
CA GLU A 118 12.91 21.64 8.47
C GLU A 118 13.40 22.77 7.56
N VAL A 119 13.79 22.46 6.32
CA VAL A 119 14.17 23.46 5.32
C VAL A 119 12.89 24.12 4.81
N LYS A 120 12.70 25.41 5.15
CA LYS A 120 11.58 26.24 4.72
C LYS A 120 11.68 26.67 3.26
#